data_AF-A0A7J8ILP3-F1
#
_entry.id   AF-A0A7J8ILP3-F1
#
_cell.length_a   1.000
_cell.length_b   1.000
_cell.length_c   1.000
_cell.angle_alpha   90.00
_cell.angle_beta   90.00
_cell.angle_gamma   90.00
#
_symmetry.space_group_name_H-M   'P 1'
#
loop_
_entity.id
_entity.type
_entity.pdbx_description
1 polymer ?
#
loop_
_entity_poly.entity_id
_entity_poly.type
_entity_poly.pdbx_seq_one_letter_code
_entity_poly.pdbx_strand_id
1 'polypeptide(L)'
;MQLLLLLAAFLLPHRAGAGEIIGGQEARPHSHPYMAFLQIQSEGAVCGGFLVREDFVMTAAHCWGSRIRVILGAHNIRREERTQQRISVRRAIRHPRYDSQNNLNDIMLLQGDSGGPLVCSNVAQGIVSYGDAMGTPPAVFTRVAHFLPWINRTMRRFQM
;
A
#
# COMPACT_ATOMS: atom_id res chain seq x y z
N MET A 1 -36.91 24.98 -19.63
CA MET A 1 -36.27 23.69 -19.99
C MET A 1 -34.82 23.54 -19.52
N GLN A 2 -34.11 24.59 -19.07
CA GLN A 2 -32.74 24.46 -18.55
C GLN A 2 -32.65 24.02 -17.07
N LEU A 3 -33.71 24.19 -16.27
CA LEU A 3 -33.69 23.85 -14.84
C LEU A 3 -33.71 22.33 -14.58
N LEU A 4 -34.27 21.54 -15.50
CA LEU A 4 -34.27 20.06 -15.38
C LEU A 4 -32.90 19.43 -15.64
N LEU A 5 -32.02 20.09 -16.41
CA LEU A 5 -30.69 19.55 -16.74
C LEU A 5 -29.70 19.66 -15.57
N LEU A 6 -29.87 20.67 -14.69
CA LEU A 6 -29.01 20.84 -13.51
C LEU A 6 -29.31 19.81 -12.40
N LEU A 7 -30.57 19.36 -12.28
CA LEU A 7 -30.95 18.33 -11.31
C LEU A 7 -30.43 16.94 -11.66
N ALA A 8 -30.19 16.65 -12.95
CA ALA A 8 -29.65 15.36 -13.39
C ALA A 8 -28.16 15.19 -13.04
N ALA A 9 -27.40 16.28 -12.88
CA ALA A 9 -25.98 16.22 -12.52
C ALA A 9 -25.76 15.74 -11.07
N PHE A 10 -26.72 15.98 -10.17
CA PHE A 10 -26.70 15.51 -8.78
C PHE A 10 -27.18 14.06 -8.60
N LEU A 11 -27.78 13.46 -9.63
CA LEU A 11 -28.26 12.08 -9.62
C LEU A 11 -27.26 11.09 -10.23
N LEU A 12 -26.11 11.56 -10.73
CA LEU A 12 -25.02 10.67 -11.07
C LEU A 12 -24.50 10.05 -9.77
N PRO A 13 -24.53 8.72 -9.61
CA PRO A 13 -23.90 8.11 -8.46
C PRO A 13 -22.42 8.50 -8.51
N HIS A 14 -21.98 9.28 -7.53
CA HIS A 14 -20.57 9.36 -7.22
C HIS A 14 -20.16 7.92 -6.93
N ARG A 15 -19.42 7.32 -7.87
CA ARG A 15 -18.70 6.08 -7.63
C ARG A 15 -17.60 6.41 -6.62
N ALA A 16 -17.98 6.59 -5.36
CA ALA A 16 -17.06 6.51 -4.25
C ALA A 16 -16.85 5.02 -3.99
N GLY A 17 -16.07 4.38 -4.88
CA GLY A 17 -15.57 3.04 -4.61
C GLY A 17 -14.53 3.15 -3.50
N ALA A 18 -14.85 2.66 -2.31
CA ALA A 18 -13.86 2.50 -1.25
C ALA A 18 -12.68 1.67 -1.79
N GLY A 19 -11.50 2.30 -1.91
CA GLY A 19 -10.31 1.72 -2.54
C GLY A 19 -9.68 2.56 -3.65
N GLU A 20 -10.30 3.66 -4.06
CA GLU A 20 -9.72 4.64 -4.98
C GLU A 20 -8.91 5.71 -4.25
N ILE A 21 -7.84 6.20 -4.88
CA ILE A 21 -7.11 7.38 -4.39
C ILE A 21 -7.96 8.63 -4.67
N ILE A 22 -8.49 9.25 -3.62
CA ILE A 22 -9.37 10.42 -3.73
C ILE A 22 -8.63 11.59 -4.41
N GLY A 23 -9.27 12.18 -5.42
CA GLY A 23 -8.69 13.27 -6.21
C GLY A 23 -7.56 12.83 -7.15
N GLY A 24 -7.33 11.53 -7.30
CA GLY A 24 -6.33 10.98 -8.20
C GLY A 24 -6.83 10.83 -9.63
N GLN A 25 -5.92 10.34 -10.48
CA GLN A 25 -6.19 9.86 -11.83
C GLN A 25 -5.62 8.46 -12.00
N GLU A 26 -6.14 7.69 -12.95
CA GLU A 26 -5.58 6.39 -13.28
C GLU A 26 -4.11 6.53 -13.69
N ALA A 27 -3.23 5.73 -13.06
CA ALA A 27 -1.82 5.70 -13.42
C ALA A 27 -1.64 5.11 -14.82
N ARG A 28 -0.57 5.51 -15.53
CA ARG A 28 -0.21 4.83 -16.78
C ARG A 28 0.11 3.36 -16.43
N PRO A 29 -0.39 2.38 -17.21
CA PRO A 29 -0.11 0.98 -16.93
C PRO A 29 1.37 0.72 -16.71
N HIS A 30 1.67 0.06 -15.58
CA HIS A 30 3.00 -0.38 -15.17
C HIS A 30 4.03 0.75 -14.97
N SER A 31 3.61 2.02 -14.85
CA SER A 31 4.54 3.15 -14.62
C SER A 31 5.18 3.16 -13.22
N HIS A 32 4.65 2.38 -12.28
CA HIS A 32 5.16 2.23 -10.93
C HIS A 32 5.48 0.75 -10.65
N PRO A 33 6.56 0.20 -11.24
CA PRO A 33 6.84 -1.24 -11.20
C PRO A 33 7.16 -1.77 -9.80
N TYR A 34 7.53 -0.89 -8.88
CA TYR A 34 7.73 -1.22 -7.48
C TYR A 34 6.41 -1.44 -6.74
N MET A 35 5.26 -0.99 -7.25
CA MET A 35 3.99 -1.11 -6.54
C MET A 35 3.60 -2.57 -6.31
N ALA A 36 3.12 -2.86 -5.11
CA ALA A 36 2.55 -4.16 -4.77
C ALA A 36 1.10 -4.03 -4.27
N PHE A 37 0.38 -5.14 -4.28
CA PHE A 37 -0.98 -5.23 -3.76
C PHE A 37 -1.08 -6.40 -2.79
N LEU A 38 -1.53 -6.15 -1.57
CA LEU A 38 -1.62 -7.16 -0.52
C LEU A 38 -3.04 -7.64 -0.36
N GLN A 39 -3.14 -8.96 -0.27
CA GLN A 39 -4.34 -9.65 0.13
C GLN A 39 -4.07 -10.34 1.48
N ILE A 40 -4.76 -9.87 2.53
CA ILE A 40 -4.58 -10.35 3.90
C ILE A 40 -5.80 -11.19 4.30
N GLN A 41 -5.59 -12.46 4.66
CA GLN A 41 -6.69 -13.39 4.91
C GLN A 41 -7.43 -13.17 6.24
N SER A 42 -6.84 -12.50 7.24
CA SER A 42 -7.50 -12.42 8.55
C SER A 42 -8.74 -11.52 8.59
N GLU A 43 -8.95 -10.63 7.61
CA GLU A 43 -10.09 -9.70 7.62
C GLU A 43 -10.62 -9.29 6.22
N GLY A 44 -10.12 -9.90 5.13
CA GLY A 44 -10.38 -9.39 3.78
C GLY A 44 -9.76 -8.01 3.51
N ALA A 45 -8.89 -7.55 4.42
CA ALA A 45 -8.18 -6.29 4.32
C ALA A 45 -7.21 -6.29 3.13
N VAL A 46 -7.17 -5.15 2.45
CA VAL A 46 -6.29 -4.88 1.33
C VAL A 46 -5.34 -3.76 1.74
N CYS A 47 -4.05 -3.94 1.47
CA CYS A 47 -3.05 -2.89 1.64
C CYS A 47 -2.32 -2.64 0.31
N GLY A 48 -1.79 -1.42 0.15
CA GLY A 48 -0.92 -1.06 -0.98
C GLY A 48 0.49 -1.64 -0.82
N GLY A 49 1.40 -1.40 -1.79
CA GLY A 49 2.71 -2.05 -1.91
C GLY A 49 3.96 -1.33 -2.46
N PHE A 50 5.22 -1.59 -2.03
CA PHE A 50 6.48 -1.09 -2.62
C PHE A 50 7.73 -1.95 -2.39
N LEU A 51 8.24 -2.47 -3.51
CA LEU A 51 9.43 -3.31 -3.61
C LEU A 51 10.69 -2.54 -3.24
N VAL A 52 11.47 -3.06 -2.27
CA VAL A 52 12.75 -2.46 -1.84
C VAL A 52 13.96 -3.34 -2.15
N ARG A 53 13.73 -4.63 -2.39
CA ARG A 53 14.70 -5.62 -2.90
C ARG A 53 13.90 -6.77 -3.51
N GLU A 54 14.51 -7.58 -4.38
CA GLU A 54 13.83 -8.69 -5.09
C GLU A 54 13.05 -9.65 -4.18
N ASP A 55 13.45 -9.81 -2.92
CA ASP A 55 12.84 -10.69 -1.92
C ASP A 55 12.21 -9.93 -0.73
N PHE A 56 12.25 -8.59 -0.74
CA PHE A 56 11.77 -7.76 0.37
C PHE A 56 10.98 -6.57 -0.06
N VAL A 57 9.89 -6.39 0.66
CA VAL A 57 8.94 -5.36 0.38
C VAL A 57 8.40 -4.76 1.65
N MET A 58 8.26 -3.44 1.64
CA MET A 58 8.06 -2.63 2.84
C MET A 58 6.62 -2.15 2.93
N THR A 59 6.03 -2.20 4.13
CA THR A 59 4.64 -1.85 4.41
C THR A 59 4.41 -1.28 5.79
N ALA A 60 3.19 -0.82 6.05
CA ALA A 60 2.71 -0.55 7.39
C ALA A 60 2.63 -1.85 8.21
N ALA A 61 3.01 -1.77 9.49
CA ALA A 61 2.95 -2.88 10.43
C ALA A 61 1.53 -3.30 10.80
N HIS A 62 0.55 -2.39 10.68
CA HIS A 62 -0.85 -2.71 10.87
C HIS A 62 -1.41 -3.61 9.75
N CYS A 63 -0.77 -3.67 8.57
CA CYS A 63 -1.11 -4.59 7.48
C CYS A 63 -0.67 -6.04 7.78
N TRP A 64 -1.11 -6.56 8.93
CA TRP A 64 -0.73 -7.86 9.48
C TRP A 64 -1.90 -8.85 9.42
N GLY A 65 -1.60 -10.13 9.15
CA GLY A 65 -2.58 -11.21 9.25
C GLY A 65 -1.94 -12.58 9.15
N SER A 66 -2.75 -13.64 9.35
CA SER A 66 -2.29 -15.04 9.36
C SER A 66 -1.71 -15.51 8.03
N ARG A 67 -2.21 -14.96 6.92
CA ARG A 67 -1.68 -15.21 5.58
C ARG A 67 -1.74 -13.93 4.77
N ILE A 68 -0.57 -13.54 4.25
CA ILE A 68 -0.42 -12.40 3.35
C ILE A 68 0.01 -12.96 2.00
N ARG A 69 -0.73 -12.60 0.94
CA ARG A 69 -0.33 -12.81 -0.45
C ARG A 69 -0.05 -11.46 -1.04
N VAL A 70 0.96 -11.40 -1.91
CA VAL A 70 1.26 -10.17 -2.60
C VAL A 70 1.36 -10.31 -4.09
N ILE A 71 0.92 -9.25 -4.77
CA ILE A 71 0.78 -9.19 -6.21
C ILE A 71 1.60 -8.01 -6.71
N LEU A 72 2.70 -8.29 -7.41
CA LEU A 72 3.49 -7.30 -8.14
C LEU A 72 3.05 -7.22 -9.60
N GLY A 73 3.44 -6.14 -10.28
CA GLY A 73 3.27 -5.99 -11.73
C GLY A 73 1.82 -5.90 -12.20
N ALA A 74 0.89 -5.62 -11.28
CA ALA A 74 -0.52 -5.41 -11.59
C ALA A 74 -0.78 -3.96 -12.00
N HIS A 75 -1.60 -3.76 -13.03
CA HIS A 75 -2.30 -2.50 -13.30
C HIS A 75 -3.77 -2.62 -12.87
N ASN A 76 -4.45 -3.69 -13.28
CA ASN A 76 -5.82 -3.98 -12.87
C ASN A 76 -5.89 -5.27 -12.03
N ILE A 77 -6.03 -5.11 -10.71
CA ILE A 77 -6.08 -6.22 -9.74
C ILE A 77 -7.30 -7.15 -9.91
N ARG A 78 -8.33 -6.72 -10.65
CA ARG A 78 -9.52 -7.54 -10.93
C ARG A 78 -9.34 -8.41 -12.18
N ARG A 79 -8.29 -8.20 -12.96
CA ARG A 79 -7.97 -9.00 -14.15
C ARG A 79 -6.71 -9.82 -13.91
N GLU A 80 -6.65 -10.98 -14.54
CA GLU A 80 -5.41 -11.75 -14.61
C GLU A 80 -4.54 -11.18 -15.74
N GLU A 81 -3.50 -10.45 -15.37
CA GLU A 81 -2.53 -9.87 -16.30
C GLU A 81 -1.28 -10.73 -16.32
N ARG A 82 -0.70 -10.95 -17.50
CA ARG A 82 0.53 -11.77 -17.66
C ARG A 82 1.74 -11.20 -16.91
N THR A 83 1.71 -9.92 -16.57
CA THR A 83 2.74 -9.22 -15.81
C THR A 83 2.64 -9.44 -14.30
N GLN A 84 1.52 -10.00 -13.81
CA GLN A 84 1.30 -10.19 -12.39
C GLN A 84 2.14 -11.33 -11.83
N GLN A 85 2.80 -11.07 -10.71
CA GLN A 85 3.49 -12.10 -9.92
C GLN A 85 2.80 -12.23 -8.58
N ARG A 86 2.32 -13.44 -8.27
CA ARG A 86 1.60 -13.75 -7.02
C ARG A 86 2.54 -14.50 -6.08
N ILE A 87 2.99 -13.83 -5.03
CA ILE A 87 4.01 -14.33 -4.12
C ILE A 87 3.40 -14.49 -2.72
N SER A 88 3.66 -15.65 -2.12
CA SER A 88 3.24 -15.91 -0.73
C SER A 88 4.33 -15.43 0.22
N VAL A 89 3.94 -14.66 1.23
CA VAL A 89 4.88 -14.12 2.22
C VAL A 89 5.40 -15.24 3.11
N ARG A 90 6.73 -15.36 3.20
CA ARG A 90 7.39 -16.36 4.05
C ARG A 90 7.53 -15.88 5.48
N ARG A 91 7.87 -14.60 5.63
CA ARG A 91 8.13 -13.99 6.94
C ARG A 91 7.67 -12.55 6.94
N ALA A 92 6.95 -12.16 7.98
CA ALA A 92 6.50 -10.81 8.22
C ALA A 92 7.23 -10.26 9.46
N ILE A 93 8.00 -9.19 9.28
CA ILE A 93 8.91 -8.63 10.29
C ILE A 93 8.42 -7.23 10.64
N ARG A 94 7.50 -7.15 11.60
CA ARG A 94 7.07 -5.86 12.17
C ARG A 94 8.23 -5.20 12.91
N HIS A 95 8.24 -3.87 12.93
CA HIS A 95 9.12 -3.16 13.83
C HIS A 95 8.92 -3.66 15.28
N PRO A 96 9.98 -3.98 16.03
CA PRO A 96 9.85 -4.60 17.35
C PRO A 96 9.19 -3.70 18.39
N ARG A 97 9.09 -2.41 18.10
CA ARG A 97 8.39 -1.41 18.93
C ARG A 97 7.08 -0.94 18.31
N TYR A 98 6.50 -1.69 17.37
CA TYR A 98 5.18 -1.36 16.83
C TYR A 98 4.15 -1.35 17.96
N ASP A 99 3.43 -0.24 18.10
CA ASP A 99 2.33 -0.07 19.04
C ASP A 99 1.03 0.11 18.26
N SER A 100 0.14 -0.86 18.35
CA SER A 100 -1.14 -0.86 17.64
C SER A 100 -2.18 0.09 18.23
N GLN A 101 -2.01 0.57 19.47
CA GLN A 101 -2.96 1.52 20.05
C GLN A 101 -2.82 2.91 19.42
N ASN A 102 -1.58 3.29 19.10
CA ASN A 102 -1.23 4.62 18.63
C ASN A 102 -0.59 4.63 17.22
N ASN A 103 -0.51 3.47 16.57
CA ASN A 103 0.19 3.25 15.29
C ASN A 103 1.64 3.77 15.30
N LEU A 104 2.33 3.69 16.45
CA LEU A 104 3.73 4.08 16.53
C LEU A 104 4.61 3.01 15.93
N ASN A 105 5.65 3.44 15.21
CA ASN A 105 6.55 2.55 14.48
C ASN A 105 5.81 1.61 13.51
N ASP A 106 4.81 2.16 12.80
CA ASP A 106 3.98 1.46 11.82
C ASP A 106 4.75 1.17 10.52
N ILE A 107 5.75 0.28 10.64
CA ILE A 107 6.59 -0.20 9.55
C ILE A 107 6.89 -1.69 9.72
N MET A 108 6.81 -2.42 8.61
CA MET A 108 7.06 -3.84 8.53
C MET A 108 7.73 -4.20 7.21
N LEU A 109 8.64 -5.17 7.28
CA LEU A 109 9.23 -5.80 6.11
C LEU A 109 8.57 -7.16 5.90
N LEU A 110 8.05 -7.41 4.70
CA LEU A 110 7.66 -8.75 4.29
C LEU A 110 8.75 -9.36 3.43
N GLN A 111 9.22 -10.51 3.87
CA GLN A 111 10.04 -11.41 3.06
C GLN A 111 9.08 -12.12 2.10
N GLY A 112 8.94 -11.53 0.92
CA GLY A 112 7.81 -11.68 0.00
C GLY A 112 6.86 -10.46 0.01
N ASP A 113 7.09 -9.50 -0.86
CA ASP A 113 6.15 -8.75 -1.72
C ASP A 113 5.12 -7.63 -1.35
N SER A 114 5.04 -6.98 -0.16
CA SER A 114 4.12 -5.90 0.42
C SER A 114 4.03 -4.35 0.07
N GLY A 115 3.41 -3.51 0.98
CA GLY A 115 3.13 -2.02 1.34
C GLY A 115 3.21 -0.68 0.55
N GLY A 116 2.21 0.24 0.49
CA GLY A 116 2.16 1.32 -0.52
C GLY A 116 3.05 2.56 -0.24
N PRO A 117 3.83 3.09 -1.22
CA PRO A 117 4.77 4.18 -1.01
C PRO A 117 4.15 5.56 -1.24
N LEU A 118 4.61 6.53 -0.47
CA LEU A 118 4.63 7.93 -0.88
C LEU A 118 5.95 8.18 -1.60
N VAL A 119 5.90 8.47 -2.90
CA VAL A 119 7.07 8.70 -3.75
C VAL A 119 7.21 10.18 -4.08
N CYS A 120 8.38 10.75 -3.81
CA CYS A 120 8.74 12.09 -4.25
C CYS A 120 10.06 12.02 -5.01
N SER A 121 10.11 12.56 -6.23
CA SER A 121 11.30 12.52 -7.10
C SER A 121 11.91 11.11 -7.23
N ASN A 122 11.06 10.10 -7.46
CA ASN A 122 11.44 8.68 -7.55
C ASN A 122 12.05 8.06 -6.28
N VAL A 123 11.92 8.72 -5.12
CA VAL A 123 12.36 8.19 -3.83
C VAL A 123 11.15 7.89 -2.94
N ALA A 124 11.11 6.69 -2.35
CA ALA A 124 10.13 6.35 -1.33
C ALA A 124 10.40 7.15 -0.04
N GLN A 125 9.59 8.18 0.19
CA GLN A 125 9.69 9.08 1.35
C GLN A 125 8.86 8.56 2.53
N GLY A 126 7.73 7.93 2.23
CA GLY A 126 6.76 7.51 3.22
C GLY A 126 6.08 6.19 2.87
N ILE A 127 5.43 5.62 3.87
CA ILE A 127 4.54 4.47 3.75
C ILE A 127 3.18 4.91 4.25
N VAL A 128 2.11 4.61 3.51
CA VAL A 128 0.74 4.90 3.99
C VAL A 128 0.55 4.25 5.36
N SER A 129 0.18 5.03 6.39
CA SER A 129 -0.07 4.52 7.74
C SER A 129 -1.56 4.56 8.07
N TYR A 130 -2.18 5.73 8.16
CA TYR A 130 -3.62 5.85 8.35
C TYR A 130 -4.15 7.18 7.81
N GLY A 131 -5.46 7.30 7.70
CA GLY A 131 -6.14 8.52 7.27
C GLY A 131 -7.58 8.52 7.75
N ASP A 132 -8.27 9.63 7.52
CA ASP A 132 -9.71 9.72 7.77
C ASP A 132 -10.47 8.66 6.95
N ALA A 133 -11.53 8.09 7.53
CA ALA A 133 -12.32 7.04 6.89
C ALA A 133 -13.07 7.56 5.65
N MET A 134 -13.37 8.86 5.59
CA MET A 134 -13.93 9.52 4.40
C MET A 134 -12.83 9.92 3.40
N GLY A 135 -11.57 9.67 3.73
CA GLY A 135 -10.39 10.02 2.94
C GLY A 135 -10.13 11.52 2.86
N THR A 136 -10.65 12.29 3.82
CA THR A 136 -10.40 13.73 3.92
C THR A 136 -8.92 13.97 4.30
N PRO A 137 -8.16 14.77 3.51
CA PRO A 137 -6.80 15.13 3.90
C PRO A 137 -6.76 15.84 5.27
N PRO A 138 -5.67 15.69 6.05
CA PRO A 138 -4.42 15.00 5.69
C PRO A 138 -4.45 13.48 5.94
N ALA A 139 -3.70 12.73 5.12
CA ALA A 139 -3.31 11.35 5.43
C ALA A 139 -1.95 11.31 6.14
N VAL A 140 -1.75 10.31 7.00
CA VAL A 140 -0.53 10.13 7.79
C VAL A 140 0.34 9.04 7.16
N PHE A 141 1.63 9.34 7.04
CA PHE A 141 2.63 8.46 6.46
C PHE A 141 3.77 8.18 7.44
N THR A 142 4.22 6.94 7.50
CA THR A 142 5.44 6.56 8.21
C THR A 142 6.65 7.08 7.44
N ARG A 143 7.44 7.97 8.05
CA ARG A 143 8.65 8.56 7.42
C ARG A 143 9.76 7.52 7.29
N VAL A 144 10.03 7.05 6.07
CA VAL A 144 11.03 5.99 5.79
C VAL A 144 12.43 6.39 6.28
N ALA A 145 12.82 7.66 6.07
CA ALA A 145 14.13 8.18 6.48
C ALA A 145 14.45 7.96 7.97
N HIS A 146 13.44 8.03 8.84
CA HIS A 146 13.62 7.82 10.27
C HIS A 146 14.02 6.37 10.61
N PHE A 147 13.56 5.41 9.81
CA PHE A 147 13.75 3.98 10.05
C PHE A 147 14.95 3.38 9.32
N LEU A 148 15.72 4.17 8.56
CA LEU A 148 16.90 3.67 7.82
C LEU A 148 17.87 2.84 8.68
N PRO A 149 18.20 3.19 9.94
CA PRO A 149 19.07 2.35 10.77
C PRO A 149 18.50 0.96 11.06
N TRP A 150 17.18 0.86 11.27
CA TRP A 150 16.50 -0.41 11.50
C TRP A 150 16.34 -1.22 10.20
N ILE A 151 15.97 -0.55 9.10
CA ILE A 151 15.84 -1.17 7.77
C ILE A 151 17.18 -1.80 7.38
N ASN A 152 18.27 -1.02 7.42
CA ASN A 152 19.60 -1.49 7.03
C ASN A 152 20.06 -2.66 7.91
N ARG A 153 19.86 -2.57 9.23
CA ARG A 153 20.23 -3.65 10.17
C ARG A 153 19.44 -4.93 9.89
N THR A 154 18.16 -4.83 9.61
CA THR A 154 17.29 -5.97 9.33
C THR A 154 17.66 -6.62 8.01
N MET A 155 17.82 -5.83 6.95
CA MET A 155 18.14 -6.31 5.60
C MET A 155 19.49 -7.03 5.52
N ARG A 156 20.49 -6.58 6.29
CA ARG A 156 21.81 -7.24 6.38
C ARG A 156 21.75 -8.67 6.93
N ARG A 157 20.78 -8.97 7.79
CA ARG A 157 20.61 -10.33 8.35
C ARG A 157 20.16 -11.36 7.31
N PHE A 158 19.81 -10.91 6.10
CA PHE A 158 19.31 -11.73 5.00
C PHE A 158 20.19 -11.66 3.74
N GLN A 159 21.41 -11.12 3.83
CA GLN A 159 22.39 -11.09 2.73
C GLN A 159 23.30 -12.34 2.72
N MET A 160 22.76 -13.51 3.04
CA MET A 160 23.51 -14.79 2.95
C MET A 160 23.38 -15.39 1.56
#